data_AF-D1P3S5-F1
#
_entry.id   AF-D1P3S5-F1
#
_cell.length_a   1.000
_cell.length_b   1.000
_cell.length_c   1.000
_cell.angle_alpha   90.00
_cell.angle_beta   90.00
_cell.angle_gamma   90.00
#
_symmetry.space_group_name_H-M   'P 1'
#
loop_
_entity.id
_entity.type
_entity.pdbx_description
1 polymer ?
#
loop_
_entity_poly.entity_id
_entity_poly.type
_entity_poly.pdbx_seq_one_letter_code
_entity_poly.pdbx_strand_id
1 'polypeptide(L)'
;MLDNIRIVLVETSHTGNMGSTARAMKTMGLSNLYLVNPLVEPDSHAIALSAGASDVIGNAKIVTSLDEALEGCKLVIGTSARSRTLPWPMVEPRECGVKSVQQSNESPVAIIFGRERVGLTNEELQKCNYHLYIPTNPEYGSLNLAMAVQLVSYEIRMAYLAINEKNTQKSAVDEVEYPPAEDLERFYVHLETVLNESGFIRKAHPGLIMNKLRRLFTRAHVETQELHILRGILTSMEKWAKK
;
A
#
# COMPACT_ATOMS: atom_id res chain seq x y z
N MET A 1 12.96 4.93 4.70
CA MET A 1 12.68 5.75 5.88
C MET A 1 11.71 6.84 5.47
N LEU A 2 10.70 7.18 6.28
CA LEU A 2 9.65 8.15 5.90
C LEU A 2 9.86 9.55 6.52
N ASP A 3 10.94 9.77 7.26
CA ASP A 3 11.19 10.97 8.05
C ASP A 3 11.35 12.26 7.22
N ASN A 4 11.69 12.11 5.93
CA ASN A 4 11.80 13.22 4.98
C ASN A 4 10.44 13.67 4.42
N ILE A 5 9.33 13.03 4.79
CA ILE A 5 7.99 13.45 4.35
C ILE A 5 7.34 14.27 5.45
N ARG A 6 7.08 15.54 5.14
CA ARG A 6 6.40 16.51 6.00
C ARG A 6 4.91 16.49 5.70
N ILE A 7 4.10 16.31 6.74
CA ILE A 7 2.67 16.61 6.69
C ILE A 7 2.50 18.03 7.20
N VAL A 8 1.98 18.91 6.36
CA VAL A 8 1.83 20.34 6.65
C VAL A 8 0.35 20.66 6.76
N LEU A 9 -0.08 21.15 7.93
CA LEU A 9 -1.46 21.60 8.15
C LEU A 9 -1.50 23.12 8.20
N VAL A 10 -2.31 23.74 7.35
CA VAL A 10 -2.42 25.20 7.25
C VAL A 10 -3.64 25.69 8.02
N GLU A 11 -3.42 26.58 8.99
CA GLU A 11 -4.45 27.28 9.76
C GLU A 11 -5.55 26.36 10.30
N THR A 12 -5.15 25.22 10.87
CA THR A 12 -6.11 24.26 11.45
C THR A 12 -6.89 24.91 12.59
N SER A 13 -8.22 24.80 12.54
CA SER A 13 -9.10 25.47 13.50
C SER A 13 -9.51 24.60 14.69
N HIS A 14 -9.42 23.27 14.57
CA HIS A 14 -9.84 22.34 15.61
C HIS A 14 -8.67 21.51 16.14
N THR A 15 -8.37 21.63 17.43
CA THR A 15 -7.29 20.88 18.10
C THR A 15 -7.46 19.35 17.97
N GLY A 16 -8.70 18.87 17.96
CA GLY A 16 -8.99 17.45 17.75
C GLY A 16 -8.58 16.90 16.37
N ASN A 17 -8.53 17.75 15.34
CA ASN A 17 -8.00 17.36 14.04
C ASN A 17 -6.47 17.23 14.06
N MET A 18 -5.76 18.03 14.86
CA MET A 18 -4.31 17.87 15.07
C MET A 18 -4.02 16.54 15.76
N GLY A 19 -4.78 16.24 16.81
CA GLY A 19 -4.79 14.95 17.52
C GLY A 19 -4.95 13.76 16.58
N SER A 20 -6.07 13.75 15.86
CA SER A 20 -6.43 12.67 14.93
C SER A 20 -5.45 12.56 13.75
N THR A 21 -4.90 13.68 13.28
CA THR A 21 -3.87 13.71 12.23
C THR A 21 -2.58 13.05 12.71
N ALA A 22 -2.09 13.41 13.89
CA ALA A 22 -0.89 12.80 14.45
C ALA A 22 -1.06 11.27 14.63
N ARG A 23 -2.24 10.83 15.07
CA ARG A 23 -2.59 9.42 15.12
C ARG A 23 -2.51 8.77 13.74
N ALA A 24 -3.12 9.38 12.73
CA ALA A 24 -3.13 8.88 11.35
C ALA A 24 -1.73 8.80 10.73
N MET A 25 -0.86 9.76 11.06
CA MET A 25 0.55 9.77 10.65
C MET A 25 1.31 8.63 11.30
N LYS A 26 1.22 8.51 12.64
CA LYS A 26 1.99 7.54 13.40
C LYS A 26 1.62 6.10 13.04
N THR A 27 0.33 5.82 12.81
CA THR A 27 -0.12 4.48 12.37
C THR A 27 0.49 4.08 11.02
N MET A 28 0.85 5.05 10.18
CA MET A 28 1.46 4.81 8.87
C MET A 28 2.99 4.93 8.87
N GLY A 29 3.59 5.31 9.99
CA GLY A 29 5.05 5.47 10.15
C GLY A 29 5.57 6.86 9.74
N LEU A 30 4.71 7.88 9.74
CA LEU A 30 5.08 9.28 9.56
C LEU A 30 5.20 9.99 10.91
N SER A 31 6.16 10.90 11.01
CA SER A 31 6.52 11.57 12.27
C SER A 31 6.67 13.10 12.13
N ASN A 32 6.85 13.61 10.91
CA ASN A 32 7.25 14.99 10.67
C ASN A 32 6.03 15.89 10.40
N LEU A 33 5.43 16.41 11.46
CA LEU A 33 4.25 17.29 11.42
C LEU A 33 4.66 18.78 11.46
N TYR A 34 4.12 19.58 10.54
CA TYR A 34 4.24 21.03 10.53
C TYR A 34 2.85 21.66 10.67
N LEU A 35 2.74 22.65 11.54
CA LEU A 35 1.54 23.45 11.75
C LEU A 35 1.84 24.87 11.32
N VAL A 36 1.26 25.31 10.20
CA VAL A 36 1.42 26.67 9.68
C VAL A 36 0.32 27.53 10.27
N ASN A 37 0.69 28.49 11.11
CA ASN A 37 -0.21 29.46 11.74
C ASN A 37 -1.50 28.83 12.30
N PRO A 38 -1.41 27.79 13.17
CA PRO A 38 -2.60 27.14 13.69
C PRO A 38 -3.45 28.15 14.47
N LEU A 39 -4.78 28.17 14.24
CA LEU A 39 -5.67 29.16 14.89
C LEU A 39 -5.87 28.89 16.38
N VAL A 40 -5.49 27.69 16.81
CA VAL A 40 -5.50 27.21 18.19
C VAL A 40 -4.23 26.39 18.41
N GLU A 41 -3.54 26.59 19.53
CA GLU A 41 -2.38 25.75 19.84
C GLU A 41 -2.82 24.33 20.24
N PRO A 42 -1.98 23.30 20.02
CA PRO A 42 -2.26 21.95 20.50
C PRO A 42 -2.51 21.93 22.01
N ASP A 43 -3.68 21.46 22.41
CA ASP A 43 -4.13 21.42 23.81
C ASP A 43 -4.21 19.97 24.35
N SER A 44 -4.67 19.83 25.59
CA SER A 44 -4.90 18.51 26.20
C SER A 44 -5.90 17.66 25.42
N HIS A 45 -6.82 18.27 24.67
CA HIS A 45 -7.78 17.57 23.82
C HIS A 45 -7.10 16.97 22.57
N ALA A 46 -6.19 17.70 21.92
CA ALA A 46 -5.34 17.18 20.86
C ALA A 46 -4.50 15.98 21.34
N ILE A 47 -3.91 16.09 22.53
CA ILE A 47 -3.12 15.00 23.14
C ILE A 47 -3.99 13.78 23.37
N ALA A 48 -5.20 13.94 23.95
CA ALA A 48 -6.11 12.84 24.19
C ALA A 48 -6.52 12.11 22.90
N LEU A 49 -6.82 12.85 21.83
CA LEU A 49 -7.23 12.29 20.54
C LEU A 49 -6.08 11.68 19.73
N SER A 50 -4.83 12.02 20.06
CA SER A 50 -3.64 11.40 19.44
C SER A 50 -3.51 9.90 19.77
N ALA A 51 -4.14 9.42 20.84
CA ALA A 51 -4.19 8.02 21.25
C ALA A 51 -2.81 7.31 21.19
N GLY A 52 -1.78 7.93 21.79
CA GLY A 52 -0.41 7.40 21.81
C GLY A 52 0.53 7.99 20.74
N ALA A 53 0.05 8.94 19.94
CA ALA A 53 0.85 9.75 19.01
C ALA A 53 1.23 11.14 19.57
N SER A 54 1.29 11.28 20.90
CA SER A 54 1.62 12.53 21.59
C SER A 54 3.02 13.06 21.23
N ASP A 55 3.95 12.16 20.87
CA ASP A 55 5.28 12.48 20.37
C ASP A 55 5.26 13.20 19.02
N VAL A 56 4.37 12.82 18.10
CA VAL A 56 4.24 13.50 16.79
C VAL A 56 3.73 14.93 16.97
N ILE A 57 2.78 15.14 17.88
CA ILE A 57 2.28 16.47 18.22
C ILE A 57 3.31 17.27 19.00
N GLY A 58 3.94 16.65 20.01
CA GLY A 58 4.94 17.31 20.86
C GLY A 58 6.20 17.74 20.10
N ASN A 59 6.54 17.02 19.02
CA ASN A 59 7.63 17.37 18.11
C ASN A 59 7.16 18.14 16.86
N ALA A 60 5.88 18.52 16.78
CA ALA A 60 5.36 19.26 15.65
C ALA A 60 6.04 20.63 15.55
N LYS A 61 6.41 21.03 14.34
CA LYS A 61 7.01 22.34 14.09
C LYS A 61 5.92 23.35 13.81
N ILE A 62 5.77 24.32 14.71
CA ILE A 62 4.86 25.44 14.53
C ILE A 62 5.62 26.57 13.83
N VAL A 63 5.11 26.99 12.68
CA VAL A 63 5.73 28.00 11.83
C VAL A 63 4.70 29.07 11.46
N THR A 64 5.17 30.25 11.08
CA THR A 64 4.27 31.40 10.83
C THR A 64 3.81 31.51 9.39
N SER A 65 4.53 30.88 8.46
CA SER A 65 4.26 30.97 7.03
C SER A 65 4.39 29.61 6.35
N LEU A 66 3.69 29.47 5.21
CA LEU A 66 3.84 28.28 4.39
C LEU A 66 5.26 28.16 3.82
N ASP A 67 5.93 29.27 3.50
CA ASP A 67 7.29 29.25 2.95
C ASP A 67 8.30 28.63 3.93
N GLU A 68 8.16 28.91 5.22
CA GLU A 68 8.96 28.31 6.29
C GLU A 68 8.74 26.78 6.38
N ALA A 69 7.49 26.31 6.27
CA ALA A 69 7.19 24.87 6.23
C ALA A 69 7.78 24.16 5.00
N LEU A 70 7.93 24.88 3.88
CA LEU A 70 8.41 24.36 2.60
C LEU A 70 9.92 24.46 2.42
N GLU A 71 10.65 25.01 3.38
CA GLU A 71 12.09 25.22 3.26
C GLU A 71 12.84 23.90 2.98
N GLY A 72 13.58 23.87 1.87
CA GLY A 72 14.35 22.71 1.42
C GLY A 72 13.53 21.59 0.77
N CYS A 73 12.20 21.72 0.65
CA CYS A 73 11.37 20.75 -0.06
C CYS A 73 11.53 20.90 -1.57
N LYS A 74 11.88 19.81 -2.27
CA LYS A 74 11.92 19.80 -3.75
C LYS A 74 10.62 19.32 -4.40
N LEU A 75 9.75 18.69 -3.61
CA LEU A 75 8.43 18.26 -4.03
C LEU A 75 7.40 18.75 -3.01
N VAL A 76 6.45 19.52 -3.52
CA VAL A 76 5.34 20.12 -2.77
C VAL A 76 4.04 19.69 -3.42
N ILE A 77 3.18 19.02 -2.65
CA ILE A 77 1.89 18.52 -3.11
C ILE A 77 0.80 19.10 -2.22
N GLY A 78 -0.09 19.91 -2.79
CA GLY A 78 -1.21 20.53 -2.04
C GLY A 78 -2.51 19.78 -2.27
N THR A 79 -3.24 19.47 -1.21
CA THR A 79 -4.58 18.87 -1.35
C THR A 79 -5.59 19.89 -1.82
N SER A 80 -6.38 19.54 -2.83
CA SER A 80 -7.40 20.43 -3.39
C SER A 80 -8.62 19.65 -3.85
N ALA A 81 -9.80 20.25 -3.69
CA ALA A 81 -10.96 19.82 -4.44
C ALA A 81 -10.73 20.16 -5.92
N ARG A 82 -11.07 19.25 -6.84
CA ARG A 82 -10.78 19.34 -8.27
C ARG A 82 -10.95 20.77 -8.83
N SER A 83 -9.83 21.47 -9.06
CA SER A 83 -9.85 22.83 -9.59
C SER A 83 -10.12 22.82 -11.09
N ARG A 84 -11.09 23.61 -11.55
CA ARG A 84 -11.47 23.73 -12.98
C ARG A 84 -10.92 25.00 -13.63
N THR A 85 -10.31 25.89 -12.85
CA THR A 85 -9.94 27.25 -13.27
C THR A 85 -8.54 27.35 -13.86
N LEU A 86 -7.59 26.52 -13.41
CA LEU A 86 -6.20 26.48 -13.91
C LEU A 86 -5.75 25.02 -14.07
N PRO A 87 -5.17 24.62 -15.22
CA PRO A 87 -4.73 23.24 -15.46
C PRO A 87 -3.40 22.98 -14.75
N TRP A 88 -3.44 22.85 -13.43
CA TRP A 88 -2.31 22.33 -12.65
C TRP A 88 -2.22 20.81 -12.82
N PRO A 89 -1.00 20.22 -12.78
CA PRO A 89 -0.86 18.78 -12.83
C PRO A 89 -1.50 18.16 -11.59
N MET A 90 -2.55 17.38 -11.82
CA MET A 90 -3.30 16.69 -10.76
C MET A 90 -2.70 15.31 -10.53
N VAL A 91 -2.68 14.87 -9.28
CA VAL A 91 -2.34 13.50 -8.88
C VAL A 91 -3.40 12.93 -7.96
N GLU A 92 -3.56 11.62 -8.00
CA GLU A 92 -4.38 10.87 -7.05
C GLU A 92 -3.52 10.32 -5.89
N PRO A 93 -4.12 9.88 -4.76
CA PRO A 93 -3.37 9.46 -3.57
C PRO A 93 -2.30 8.40 -3.84
N ARG A 94 -2.59 7.43 -4.73
CA ARG A 94 -1.64 6.39 -5.11
C ARG A 94 -0.40 6.93 -5.80
N GLU A 95 -0.58 7.80 -6.79
CA GLU A 95 0.54 8.43 -7.48
C GLU A 95 1.30 9.39 -6.55
N CYS A 96 0.57 10.13 -5.70
CA CYS A 96 1.17 10.96 -4.66
C CYS A 96 2.10 10.13 -3.77
N GLY A 97 1.63 8.99 -3.24
CA GLY A 97 2.44 8.10 -2.41
C GLY A 97 3.73 7.66 -3.10
N VAL A 98 3.65 7.24 -4.36
CA VAL A 98 4.82 6.83 -5.16
C VAL A 98 5.81 7.98 -5.33
N LYS A 99 5.36 9.15 -5.79
CA LYS A 99 6.24 10.33 -6.00
C LYS A 99 6.87 10.78 -4.69
N SER A 100 6.09 10.84 -3.60
CA SER A 100 6.56 11.26 -2.28
C SER A 100 7.66 10.34 -1.77
N VAL A 101 7.46 9.02 -1.82
CA VAL A 101 8.48 8.07 -1.35
C VAL A 101 9.74 8.14 -2.21
N GLN A 102 9.60 8.21 -3.54
CA GLN A 102 10.75 8.34 -4.44
C GLN A 102 11.59 9.59 -4.12
N GLN A 103 10.94 10.77 -4.06
CA GLN A 103 11.64 12.03 -3.81
C GLN A 103 12.22 12.11 -2.38
N SER A 104 11.56 11.48 -1.40
CA SER A 104 11.99 11.50 0.01
C SER A 104 13.38 10.88 0.24
N ASN A 105 13.91 10.10 -0.70
CA ASN A 105 15.27 9.57 -0.65
C ASN A 105 16.35 10.64 -0.93
N GLU A 106 16.00 11.74 -1.60
CA GLU A 106 16.95 12.78 -2.01
C GLU A 106 16.77 14.09 -1.25
N SER A 107 15.52 14.44 -0.93
CA SER A 107 15.19 15.72 -0.32
C SER A 107 13.87 15.65 0.45
N PRO A 108 13.63 16.58 1.39
CA PRO A 108 12.33 16.72 2.01
C PRO A 108 11.19 16.86 0.99
N VAL A 109 10.04 16.29 1.33
CA VAL A 109 8.78 16.37 0.57
C VAL A 109 7.73 16.99 1.48
N ALA A 110 6.93 17.92 0.98
CA ALA A 110 5.81 18.49 1.73
C ALA A 110 4.48 18.08 1.10
N ILE A 111 3.58 17.57 1.95
CA ILE A 111 2.19 17.33 1.59
C ILE A 111 1.33 18.25 2.43
N ILE A 112 0.67 19.20 1.77
CA ILE A 112 -0.02 20.30 2.41
C ILE A 112 -1.52 20.02 2.43
N PHE A 113 -2.10 20.10 3.62
CA PHE A 113 -3.53 20.06 3.86
C PHE A 113 -4.02 21.43 4.29
N GLY A 114 -5.09 21.88 3.64
CA GLY A 114 -5.69 23.18 3.91
C GLY A 114 -6.64 23.18 5.11
N ARG A 115 -7.25 24.35 5.31
CA ARG A 115 -8.25 24.63 6.34
C ARG A 115 -9.47 23.73 6.16
N GLU A 116 -10.10 23.31 7.24
CA GLU A 116 -11.19 22.31 7.22
C GLU A 116 -12.37 22.66 6.30
N ARG A 117 -12.72 23.96 6.21
CA ARG A 117 -13.91 24.41 5.47
C ARG A 117 -13.62 24.96 4.08
N VAL A 118 -12.44 25.56 3.90
CA VAL A 118 -12.12 26.35 2.69
C VAL A 118 -10.91 25.81 1.94
N GLY A 119 -10.20 24.83 2.51
CA GLY A 119 -9.00 24.25 1.91
C GLY A 119 -7.83 25.25 1.86
N LEU A 120 -7.02 25.09 0.81
CA LEU A 120 -5.89 25.96 0.52
C LEU A 120 -6.34 27.16 -0.35
N THR A 121 -5.72 28.31 -0.14
CA THR A 121 -5.92 29.48 -0.99
C THR A 121 -5.27 29.25 -2.36
N ASN A 122 -5.66 30.05 -3.36
CA ASN A 122 -5.02 29.99 -4.68
C ASN A 122 -3.52 30.32 -4.59
N GLU A 123 -3.13 31.25 -3.72
CA GLU A 123 -1.73 31.61 -3.50
C GLU A 123 -0.92 30.46 -2.90
N GLU A 124 -1.51 29.70 -1.96
CA GLU A 124 -0.90 28.50 -1.39
C GLU A 124 -0.80 27.38 -2.44
N LEU A 125 -1.85 27.20 -3.26
CA LEU A 125 -1.87 26.20 -4.34
C LEU A 125 -0.84 26.50 -5.44
N GLN A 126 -0.52 27.77 -5.69
CA GLN A 126 0.51 28.18 -6.66
C GLN A 126 1.93 27.79 -6.22
N LYS A 127 2.15 27.55 -4.93
CA LYS A 127 3.44 27.08 -4.39
C LYS A 127 3.62 25.56 -4.54
N CYS A 128 2.59 24.84 -4.99
CA CYS A 128 2.61 23.39 -5.13
C CYS A 128 3.07 22.96 -6.52
N ASN A 129 3.89 21.91 -6.59
CA ASN A 129 4.24 21.27 -7.86
C ASN A 129 3.07 20.45 -8.42
N TYR A 130 2.29 19.81 -7.55
CA TYR A 130 1.13 19.01 -7.91
C TYR A 130 -0.05 19.32 -6.99
N HIS A 131 -1.26 19.16 -7.53
CA HIS A 131 -2.49 19.22 -6.75
C HIS A 131 -3.01 17.80 -6.52
N LEU A 132 -3.15 17.42 -5.25
CA LEU A 132 -3.68 16.13 -4.86
C LEU A 132 -5.20 16.19 -4.77
N TYR A 133 -5.87 15.42 -5.61
CA TYR A 133 -7.30 15.18 -5.51
C TYR A 133 -7.54 13.76 -4.99
N ILE A 134 -8.27 13.65 -3.89
CA ILE A 134 -8.72 12.35 -3.36
C ILE A 134 -10.06 12.03 -4.03
N PRO A 135 -10.16 10.93 -4.81
CA PRO A 135 -11.43 10.51 -5.37
C PRO A 135 -12.44 10.20 -4.26
N THR A 136 -13.57 10.88 -4.29
CA THR A 136 -14.65 10.79 -3.30
C THR A 136 -16.01 10.73 -4.00
N ASN A 137 -17.09 10.54 -3.24
CA ASN A 137 -18.44 10.60 -3.78
C ASN A 137 -18.68 11.98 -4.45
N PRO A 138 -19.05 12.05 -5.74
CA PRO A 138 -19.34 13.31 -6.43
C PRO A 138 -20.42 14.16 -5.75
N GLU A 139 -21.34 13.54 -5.00
CA GLU A 139 -22.41 14.24 -4.28
C GLU A 139 -21.96 14.79 -2.91
N TYR A 140 -20.90 14.21 -2.33
CA TYR A 140 -20.39 14.60 -1.02
C TYR A 140 -18.88 14.32 -0.95
N GLY A 141 -18.10 15.27 -1.49
CA GLY A 141 -16.65 15.12 -1.63
C GLY A 141 -15.80 15.71 -0.50
N SER A 142 -16.42 16.24 0.55
CA SER A 142 -15.73 16.91 1.65
C SER A 142 -15.27 15.93 2.71
N LEU A 143 -13.98 15.59 2.71
CA LEU A 143 -13.37 14.78 3.76
C LEU A 143 -13.02 15.65 4.98
N ASN A 144 -13.16 15.07 6.17
CA ASN A 144 -12.54 15.64 7.36
C ASN A 144 -11.00 15.65 7.19
N LEU A 145 -10.33 16.64 7.77
CA LEU A 145 -8.88 16.83 7.68
C LEU A 145 -8.08 15.55 8.03
N ALA A 146 -8.35 14.95 9.19
CA ALA A 146 -7.64 13.76 9.62
C ALA A 146 -7.93 12.53 8.74
N MET A 147 -9.13 12.45 8.14
CA MET A 147 -9.46 11.39 7.18
C MET A 147 -8.68 11.55 5.88
N ALA A 148 -8.56 12.78 5.37
CA ALA A 148 -7.74 13.07 4.20
C ALA A 148 -6.27 12.72 4.48
N VAL A 149 -5.72 13.13 5.63
CA VAL A 149 -4.36 12.76 6.04
C VAL A 149 -4.20 11.25 6.14
N GLN A 150 -5.19 10.53 6.70
CA GLN A 150 -5.12 9.08 6.84
C GLN A 150 -5.03 8.34 5.50
N LEU A 151 -5.84 8.74 4.51
CA LEU A 151 -5.81 8.13 3.17
C LEU A 151 -4.47 8.35 2.47
N VAL A 152 -3.94 9.57 2.57
CA VAL A 152 -2.67 9.93 1.93
C VAL A 152 -1.50 9.26 2.64
N SER A 153 -1.48 9.26 3.96
CA SER A 153 -0.48 8.57 4.78
C SER A 153 -0.46 7.07 4.49
N TYR A 154 -1.63 6.47 4.28
CA TYR A 154 -1.75 5.07 3.90
C TYR A 154 -1.12 4.78 2.53
N GLU A 155 -1.45 5.56 1.49
CA GLU A 155 -0.85 5.35 0.15
C GLU A 155 0.66 5.60 0.13
N ILE A 156 1.18 6.52 0.96
CA ILE A 156 2.63 6.69 1.18
C ILE A 156 3.24 5.42 1.78
N ARG A 157 2.61 4.86 2.82
CA ARG A 157 3.08 3.61 3.43
C ARG A 157 3.05 2.45 2.44
N MET A 158 1.99 2.32 1.65
CA MET A 158 1.88 1.28 0.63
C MET A 158 2.97 1.42 -0.44
N ALA A 159 3.25 2.64 -0.91
CA ALA A 159 4.34 2.89 -1.84
C ALA A 159 5.71 2.55 -1.23
N TYR A 160 5.94 2.87 0.04
CA TYR A 160 7.16 2.54 0.76
C TYR A 160 7.37 1.03 0.90
N LEU A 161 6.33 0.30 1.30
CA LEU A 161 6.39 -1.15 1.41
C LEU A 161 6.64 -1.80 0.04
N ALA A 162 5.96 -1.36 -1.01
CA ALA A 162 6.16 -1.90 -2.36
C ALA A 162 7.58 -1.70 -2.90
N ILE A 163 8.23 -0.56 -2.59
CA ILE A 163 9.62 -0.31 -2.97
C ILE A 163 10.56 -1.22 -2.17
N ASN A 164 10.33 -1.37 -0.87
CA ASN A 164 11.15 -2.23 -0.02
C ASN A 164 10.99 -3.71 -0.36
N GLU A 165 9.77 -4.19 -0.63
CA GLU A 165 9.53 -5.56 -1.07
C GLU A 165 10.28 -5.88 -2.36
N LYS A 166 10.30 -4.96 -3.34
CA LYS A 166 11.10 -5.13 -4.56
C LYS A 166 12.62 -5.20 -4.28
N ASN A 167 13.10 -4.49 -3.27
CA ASN A 167 14.52 -4.54 -2.87
C ASN A 167 14.85 -5.84 -2.11
N THR A 168 13.94 -6.30 -1.24
CA THR A 168 14.10 -7.55 -0.49
C THR A 168 13.93 -8.78 -1.39
N GLN A 169 12.97 -8.80 -2.31
CA GLN A 169 12.79 -9.88 -3.28
C GLN A 169 13.95 -9.99 -4.28
N LYS A 170 14.67 -8.91 -4.59
CA LYS A 170 15.94 -9.00 -5.33
C LYS A 170 17.05 -9.71 -4.55
N SER A 171 16.91 -9.85 -3.23
CA SER A 171 17.97 -10.29 -2.32
C SER A 171 17.68 -11.64 -1.64
N ALA A 172 16.41 -12.08 -1.60
CA ALA A 172 15.96 -13.19 -0.78
C ALA A 172 14.82 -14.00 -1.45
N VAL A 173 14.97 -14.36 -2.72
CA VAL A 173 14.20 -15.48 -3.24
C VAL A 173 14.94 -16.74 -2.81
N ASP A 174 14.49 -17.38 -1.72
CA ASP A 174 14.48 -18.84 -1.73
C ASP A 174 13.59 -19.19 -2.93
N GLU A 175 14.20 -19.42 -4.10
CA GLU A 175 13.47 -19.76 -5.32
C GLU A 175 12.67 -21.02 -5.05
N VAL A 176 11.36 -20.82 -4.84
CA VAL A 176 10.39 -21.90 -4.88
C VAL A 176 10.49 -22.48 -6.29
N GLU A 177 11.19 -23.60 -6.41
CA GLU A 177 11.48 -24.25 -7.67
C GLU A 177 10.23 -24.95 -8.17
N TYR A 178 9.70 -24.52 -9.31
CA TYR A 178 8.58 -25.19 -9.96
C TYR A 178 9.09 -26.18 -11.00
N PRO A 179 8.48 -27.37 -11.08
CA PRO A 179 8.93 -28.40 -12.00
C PRO A 179 8.68 -27.97 -13.44
N PRO A 180 9.55 -28.34 -14.40
CA PRO A 180 9.29 -28.09 -15.81
C PRO A 180 8.00 -28.81 -16.24
N ALA A 181 7.33 -28.28 -17.26
CA ALA A 181 6.05 -28.82 -17.72
C ALA A 181 6.12 -30.32 -18.08
N GLU A 182 7.28 -30.80 -18.54
CA GLU A 182 7.51 -32.22 -18.82
C GLU A 182 7.46 -33.11 -17.57
N ASP A 183 7.89 -32.63 -16.40
CA ASP A 183 7.87 -33.41 -15.16
C ASP A 183 6.47 -33.50 -14.56
N LEU A 184 5.68 -32.42 -14.68
CA LEU A 184 4.24 -32.46 -14.41
C LEU A 184 3.52 -33.44 -15.35
N GLU A 185 3.90 -33.47 -16.63
CA GLU A 185 3.32 -34.42 -17.58
C GLU A 185 3.66 -35.88 -17.22
N ARG A 186 4.92 -36.15 -16.86
CA ARG A 186 5.35 -37.47 -16.36
C ARG A 186 4.57 -37.88 -15.10
N PHE A 187 4.29 -36.93 -14.20
CA PHE A 187 3.43 -37.18 -13.05
C PHE A 187 2.00 -37.51 -13.46
N TYR A 188 1.40 -36.79 -14.41
CA TYR A 188 0.03 -37.09 -14.86
C TYR A 188 -0.09 -38.46 -15.51
N VAL A 189 0.91 -38.88 -16.30
CA VAL A 189 0.97 -40.23 -16.88
C VAL A 189 1.10 -41.30 -15.78
N HIS A 190 1.93 -41.06 -14.76
CA HIS A 190 2.07 -41.97 -13.62
C HIS A 190 0.76 -42.08 -12.84
N LEU A 191 0.12 -40.94 -12.53
CA LEU A 191 -1.16 -40.87 -11.84
C LEU A 191 -2.26 -41.62 -12.60
N GLU A 192 -2.35 -41.42 -13.91
CA GLU A 192 -3.33 -42.10 -14.75
C GLU A 192 -3.13 -43.62 -14.74
N THR A 193 -1.88 -44.08 -14.80
CA THR A 193 -1.56 -45.52 -14.71
C THR A 193 -2.08 -46.11 -13.40
N VAL A 194 -1.73 -45.52 -12.25
CA VAL A 194 -2.15 -46.01 -10.93
C VAL A 194 -3.67 -45.96 -10.76
N LEU A 195 -4.34 -44.93 -11.26
CA LEU A 195 -5.79 -44.80 -11.18
C LEU A 195 -6.53 -45.80 -12.10
N ASN A 196 -5.93 -46.21 -13.21
CA ASN A 196 -6.46 -47.27 -14.05
C ASN A 196 -6.26 -48.65 -13.40
N GLU A 197 -5.07 -48.94 -12.88
CA GLU A 197 -4.76 -50.23 -12.23
C GLU A 197 -5.59 -50.46 -10.95
N SER A 198 -5.82 -49.41 -10.16
CA SER A 198 -6.69 -49.48 -8.97
C SER A 198 -8.18 -49.62 -9.29
N GLY A 199 -8.58 -49.48 -10.56
CA GLY A 199 -9.98 -49.52 -11.00
C GLY A 199 -10.79 -48.25 -10.69
N PHE A 200 -10.13 -47.16 -10.26
CA PHE A 200 -10.78 -45.87 -10.02
C PHE A 200 -11.29 -45.25 -11.33
N ILE A 201 -10.46 -45.26 -12.38
CA ILE A 201 -10.88 -44.87 -13.72
C ILE A 201 -11.55 -46.07 -14.40
N ARG A 202 -12.84 -45.96 -14.69
CA ARG A 202 -13.59 -46.96 -15.47
C ARG A 202 -13.55 -46.60 -16.95
N LYS A 203 -13.36 -47.60 -17.83
CA LYS A 203 -13.29 -47.45 -19.30
C LYS A 203 -14.48 -46.71 -19.94
N ALA A 204 -15.63 -46.63 -19.25
CA ALA A 204 -16.83 -45.95 -19.72
C ALA A 204 -16.75 -44.41 -19.70
N HIS A 205 -15.77 -43.81 -19.01
CA HIS A 205 -15.63 -42.36 -18.89
C HIS A 205 -14.20 -41.88 -19.25
N PRO A 206 -13.78 -42.03 -20.51
CA PRO A 206 -12.41 -41.70 -20.90
C PRO A 206 -12.11 -40.20 -20.72
N GLY A 207 -11.00 -39.88 -20.06
CA GLY A 207 -10.40 -38.54 -19.99
C GLY A 207 -11.03 -37.52 -19.02
N LEU A 208 -12.30 -37.67 -18.62
CA LEU A 208 -13.00 -36.68 -17.76
C LEU A 208 -12.38 -36.52 -16.37
N ILE A 209 -11.97 -37.64 -15.75
CA ILE A 209 -11.33 -37.63 -14.43
C ILE A 209 -9.94 -36.99 -14.52
N MET A 210 -9.12 -37.42 -15.50
CA MET A 210 -7.78 -36.87 -15.70
C MET A 210 -7.80 -35.38 -16.04
N ASN A 211 -8.76 -34.91 -16.82
CA ASN A 211 -8.93 -33.48 -17.09
C ASN A 211 -9.20 -32.67 -15.81
N LYS A 212 -10.04 -33.20 -14.89
CA LYS A 212 -10.30 -32.55 -13.59
C LYS A 212 -9.08 -32.56 -12.67
N LEU A 213 -8.33 -33.67 -12.64
CA LEU A 213 -7.11 -33.79 -11.83
C LEU A 213 -5.99 -32.90 -12.37
N ARG A 214 -5.77 -32.86 -13.68
CA ARG A 214 -4.85 -31.91 -14.32
C ARG A 214 -5.21 -30.48 -13.94
N ARG A 215 -6.48 -30.09 -14.09
CA ARG A 215 -6.95 -28.75 -13.69
C ARG A 215 -6.75 -28.46 -12.20
N LEU A 216 -6.91 -29.45 -11.33
CA LEU A 216 -6.67 -29.32 -9.89
C LEU A 216 -5.20 -29.02 -9.60
N PHE A 217 -4.28 -29.85 -10.10
CA PHE A 217 -2.85 -29.72 -9.82
C PHE A 217 -2.22 -28.52 -10.52
N THR A 218 -2.65 -28.16 -11.74
CA THR A 218 -2.19 -26.93 -12.39
C THR A 218 -2.61 -25.68 -11.60
N ARG A 219 -3.84 -25.65 -11.07
CA ARG A 219 -4.31 -24.54 -10.23
C ARG A 219 -3.59 -24.48 -8.88
N ALA A 220 -3.19 -25.62 -8.34
CA ALA A 220 -2.46 -25.71 -7.08
C ALA A 220 -1.01 -25.17 -7.18
N HIS A 221 -0.49 -25.01 -8.41
CA HIS A 221 0.87 -24.50 -8.66
C HIS A 221 1.96 -25.32 -7.95
N VAL A 222 1.87 -26.65 -8.08
CA VAL A 222 2.69 -27.64 -7.37
C VAL A 222 4.20 -27.36 -7.50
N GLU A 223 4.90 -27.32 -6.37
CA GLU A 223 6.34 -27.13 -6.27
C GLU A 223 7.11 -28.43 -6.60
N THR A 224 8.39 -28.33 -6.91
CA THR A 224 9.21 -29.50 -7.29
C THR A 224 9.27 -30.53 -6.15
N GLN A 225 9.41 -30.07 -4.91
CA GLN A 225 9.40 -30.94 -3.74
C GLN A 225 8.04 -31.63 -3.53
N GLU A 226 6.95 -30.89 -3.71
CA GLU A 226 5.59 -31.45 -3.64
C GLU A 226 5.36 -32.49 -4.74
N LEU A 227 5.84 -32.24 -5.96
CA LEU A 227 5.77 -33.20 -7.06
C LEU A 227 6.52 -34.49 -6.73
N HIS A 228 7.69 -34.41 -6.09
CA HIS A 228 8.43 -35.57 -5.62
C HIS A 228 7.64 -36.37 -4.58
N ILE A 229 6.98 -35.69 -3.63
CA ILE A 229 6.12 -36.34 -2.63
C ILE A 229 4.95 -37.04 -3.32
N LEU A 230 4.25 -36.36 -4.23
CA LEU A 230 3.12 -36.93 -4.97
C LEU A 230 3.53 -38.17 -5.77
N ARG A 231 4.67 -38.13 -6.46
CA ARG A 231 5.22 -39.31 -7.16
C ARG A 231 5.64 -40.43 -6.21
N GLY A 232 6.17 -40.07 -5.04
CA GLY A 232 6.48 -41.01 -3.97
C GLY A 232 5.24 -41.76 -3.46
N ILE A 233 4.12 -41.05 -3.29
CA ILE A 233 2.82 -41.63 -2.92
C ILE A 233 2.38 -42.65 -3.98
N LEU A 234 2.40 -42.28 -5.27
CA LEU A 234 2.04 -43.18 -6.37
C LEU A 234 2.89 -44.45 -6.39
N THR A 235 4.21 -44.29 -6.25
CA THR A 235 5.15 -45.42 -6.19
C THR A 235 4.88 -46.34 -4.99
N SER A 236 4.50 -45.78 -3.85
CA SER A 236 4.13 -46.54 -2.66
C SER A 236 2.86 -47.36 -2.86
N MET A 237 1.84 -46.75 -3.51
CA MET A 237 0.58 -47.43 -3.85
C MET A 237 0.80 -48.61 -4.80
N GLU A 238 1.62 -48.44 -5.84
CA GLU A 238 1.97 -49.53 -6.78
C GLU A 238 2.67 -50.69 -6.07
N LYS A 239 3.57 -50.42 -5.13
CA LYS A 239 4.24 -51.46 -4.33
C LYS A 239 3.26 -52.20 -3.42
N TRP A 240 2.30 -51.48 -2.84
CA TRP A 240 1.28 -52.08 -1.99
C TRP A 240 0.34 -52.99 -2.79
N ALA A 241 -0.10 -52.56 -3.97
CA ALA A 241 -1.00 -53.34 -4.83
C ALA A 241 -0.38 -54.64 -5.39
N LYS A 242 0.95 -54.76 -5.40
CA LYS A 242 1.70 -55.94 -5.85
C LYS A 242 1.99 -56.96 -4.74
N LYS A 243 1.66 -56.64 -3.48
CA LYS A 243 1.73 -57.56 -2.35
C LYS A 243 0.40 -58.28 -2.18
#